data_AF-A0A086AJX9-F1
#
_entry.id   AF-A0A086AJX9-F1
#
_cell.length_a   1.000
_cell.length_b   1.000
_cell.length_c   1.000
_cell.angle_alpha   90.00
_cell.angle_beta   90.00
_cell.angle_gamma   90.00
#
_symmetry.space_group_name_H-M   'P 1'
#
loop_
_entity.id
_entity.type
_entity.pdbx_description
1 polymer ?
#
loop_
_entity_poly.entity_id
_entity_poly.type
_entity_poly.pdbx_seq_one_letter_code
_entity_poly.pdbx_strand_id
1 'polypeptide(L)' 'MSIYKIEDINVGDEVYFRSKEFQSNFDLDWEVTSISGKWLTVKLEREGDFQATIITIDEVVRHTPKISEID' A
#
# COMPACT_ATOMS: atom_id res chain seq x y z
N MET A 1 10.32 4.19 13.78
CA MET A 1 9.16 5.06 14.03
C MET A 1 8.47 5.22 12.71
N SER A 2 7.21 4.83 12.62
CA SER A 2 6.44 4.80 11.38
C SER A 2 6.10 6.22 10.98
N ILE A 3 6.27 6.55 9.70
CA ILE A 3 6.02 7.90 9.17
C ILE A 3 4.52 8.21 9.20
N TYR A 4 3.70 7.17 9.02
CA TYR A 4 2.24 7.24 8.97
C TYR A 4 1.59 6.48 10.14
N LYS A 5 0.39 6.91 10.50
CA LYS A 5 -0.54 6.13 11.33
C LYS A 5 -1.49 5.37 10.44
N ILE A 6 -2.09 4.30 10.95
CA ILE A 6 -3.06 3.52 10.18
C ILE A 6 -4.29 4.36 9.79
N GLU A 7 -4.67 5.31 10.64
CA GLU A 7 -5.80 6.23 10.42
C GLU A 7 -5.59 7.17 9.22
N ASP A 8 -4.34 7.32 8.75
CA ASP A 8 -4.02 8.14 7.60
C ASP A 8 -4.29 7.41 6.27
N ILE A 9 -4.45 6.08 6.30
CA ILE A 9 -4.55 5.24 5.10
C ILE A 9 -5.95 4.68 4.96
N ASN A 10 -6.51 4.78 3.75
CA ASN A 10 -7.81 4.25 3.39
C ASN A 10 -7.70 3.16 2.33
N VAL A 11 -8.74 2.33 2.23
CA VAL A 11 -8.90 1.40 1.11
C VAL A 11 -9.06 2.21 -0.18
N GLY A 12 -8.29 1.83 -1.20
CA GLY A 12 -8.19 2.51 -2.49
C GLY A 12 -7.01 3.49 -2.59
N ASP A 13 -6.36 3.83 -1.47
CA ASP A 13 -5.14 4.64 -1.50
C ASP A 13 -3.98 3.84 -2.10
N GLU A 14 -2.98 4.55 -2.61
CA GLU A 14 -1.74 3.95 -3.06
C GLU A 14 -0.63 4.13 -2.01
N VAL A 15 0.17 3.09 -1.82
CA VAL A 15 1.29 3.10 -0.88
C VAL A 15 2.55 2.55 -1.54
N TYR A 16 3.66 3.18 -1.21
CA TYR A 16 5.00 2.66 -1.48
C TYR A 16 5.61 2.23 -0.16
N PHE A 17 6.14 1.01 -0.12
CA PHE A 17 6.66 0.40 1.09
C PHE A 17 8.02 -0.26 0.83
N ARG A 18 8.85 -0.34 1.87
CA ARG A 18 10.11 -1.08 1.83
C ARG A 18 10.02 -2.26 2.77
N SER A 19 9.70 -3.44 2.23
CA SER A 19 9.76 -4.66 3.03
C SER A 19 11.19 -5.13 3.21
N LYS A 20 11.47 -5.76 4.37
CA LYS A 20 12.76 -6.40 4.65
C LYS A 20 12.94 -7.70 3.88
N GLU A 21 11.84 -8.31 3.44
CA GLU A 21 11.87 -9.52 2.63
C GLU A 21 11.88 -9.12 1.15
N PHE A 22 12.89 -9.63 0.43
CA PHE A 22 13.13 -9.35 -0.99
C PHE A 22 11.88 -9.67 -1.83
N GLN A 23 11.14 -8.64 -2.24
CA GLN A 23 10.14 -8.73 -3.31
C GLN A 23 10.62 -7.92 -4.52
N SER A 24 10.58 -8.49 -5.72
CA SER A 24 11.16 -7.87 -6.93
C SER A 24 10.46 -6.57 -7.41
N ASN A 25 9.42 -6.10 -6.70
CA ASN A 25 8.51 -5.02 -7.11
C ASN A 25 8.26 -3.99 -5.98
N PHE A 26 9.17 -3.86 -5.01
CA PHE A 26 9.06 -2.88 -3.91
C PHE A 26 9.19 -1.41 -4.38
N ASP A 27 9.62 -1.19 -5.62
CA ASP A 27 9.88 0.14 -6.18
C ASP A 27 8.61 0.82 -6.74
N LEU A 28 7.44 0.20 -6.54
CA LEU A 28 6.18 0.60 -7.14
C LEU A 28 5.17 1.06 -6.10
N ASP A 29 4.17 1.82 -6.55
CA ASP A 29 3.00 2.16 -5.76
C ASP A 29 1.97 1.01 -5.86
N TRP A 30 1.45 0.58 -4.72
CA TRP A 30 0.50 -0.52 -4.60
C TRP A 30 -0.82 -0.02 -4.00
N GLU A 31 -1.94 -0.50 -4.52
CA GLU A 31 -3.27 -0.10 -4.03
C GLU A 31 -3.63 -0.86 -2.76
N VAL A 32 -4.07 -0.15 -1.72
CA VAL A 32 -4.59 -0.74 -0.49
C VAL A 32 -5.99 -1.31 -0.74
N THR A 33 -6.15 -2.60 -0.50
CA THR A 33 -7.43 -3.31 -0.70
C THR A 33 -8.14 -3.68 0.59
N SER A 34 -7.39 -3.80 1.69
CA SER A 34 -7.94 -4.14 2.99
C SER A 34 -7.03 -3.64 4.12
N ILE A 35 -7.65 -3.32 5.25
CA ILE A 35 -6.97 -2.83 6.46
C ILE A 35 -7.45 -3.65 7.64
N SER A 36 -6.51 -4.21 8.42
CA SER A 36 -6.80 -4.97 9.64
C SER A 36 -5.81 -4.64 10.74
N GLY A 37 -6.23 -3.82 11.71
CA GLY A 37 -5.36 -3.37 12.79
C GLY A 37 -4.18 -2.54 12.28
N LYS A 38 -2.99 -3.13 12.21
CA LYS A 38 -1.77 -2.49 11.64
C LYS A 38 -1.36 -3.05 10.28
N TRP A 39 -2.10 -4.03 9.78
CA TRP A 39 -1.80 -4.76 8.57
C TRP A 39 -2.60 -4.19 7.40
N LEU A 40 -1.93 -4.06 6.26
CA LEU A 40 -2.48 -3.59 5.00
C LEU A 40 -2.34 -4.71 3.98
N THR A 41 -3.44 -5.11 3.34
CA THR A 41 -3.39 -5.93 2.14
C THR A 41 -3.27 -5.00 0.95
N VAL A 42 -2.17 -5.12 0.21
CA VAL A 42 -1.89 -4.27 -0.94
C VAL A 42 -1.82 -5.11 -2.21
N LYS A 43 -2.30 -4.57 -3.32
CA LYS A 43 -2.25 -5.22 -4.64
C LYS A 43 -1.48 -4.38 -5.65
N LEU A 44 -0.85 -5.08 -6.59
CA LEU A 44 -0.26 -4.52 -7.79
C LEU A 44 -0.88 -5.23 -8.98
N GLU A 45 -1.48 -4.46 -9.88
CA GLU A 45 -2.02 -4.94 -11.15
C GLU A 45 -1.14 -4.42 -12.29
N ARG A 46 -0.59 -5.32 -13.10
CA ARG A 46 0.23 -4.98 -14.27
C ARG A 46 -0.06 -5.91 -15.43
N GLU A 47 -0.49 -5.36 -16.55
CA GLU A 47 -0.65 -6.10 -17.82
C GLU A 47 -1.44 -7.42 -17.68
N GLY A 48 -2.39 -7.48 -16.74
CA GLY A 48 -3.20 -8.67 -16.46
C GLY A 48 -2.62 -9.66 -15.43
N ASP A 49 -1.42 -9.39 -14.90
CA ASP A 49 -0.87 -10.08 -13.73
C ASP A 49 -1.27 -9.36 -12.43
N PHE A 50 -1.65 -10.16 -11.44
CA PHE A 50 -2.13 -9.67 -10.14
C PHE A 50 -1.21 -10.21 -9.04
N GLN A 51 -0.56 -9.29 -8.34
CA GLN A 51 0.21 -9.62 -7.14
C GLN A 51 -0.47 -8.99 -5.94
N ALA A 52 -0.55 -9.73 -4.83
CA ALA A 52 -1.06 -9.24 -3.57
C ALA A 52 -0.12 -9.64 -2.46
N THR A 53 0.09 -8.74 -1.50
CA THR A 53 0.91 -9.03 -0.33
C THR A 53 0.36 -8.30 0.89
N ILE A 54 0.85 -8.68 2.06
CA ILE A 54 0.45 -8.10 3.34
C ILE A 54 1.68 -7.40 3.92
N ILE A 55 1.50 -6.12 4.23
CA ILE A 55 2.54 -5.28 4.85
C ILE A 55 2.01 -4.71 6.16
N THR A 56 2.92 -4.22 6.98
CA THR A 56 2.59 -3.39 8.14
C THR A 56 2.64 -1.91 7.79
N ILE A 57 1.87 -1.09 8.50
CA ILE A 57 1.95 0.39 8.39
C ILE A 57 3.38 0.90 8.63
N ASP A 58 4.19 0.17 9.40
CA ASP A 58 5.57 0.52 9.72
C ASP A 58 6.53 0.37 8.51
N GLU A 59 6.10 -0.35 7.46
CA GLU A 59 6.85 -0.53 6.22
C GLU A 59 6.54 0.55 5.17
N VAL A 60 5.47 1.33 5.36
CA VAL A 60 5.03 2.38 4.43
C VAL A 60 5.99 3.57 4.52
N VAL A 61 6.53 3.96 3.36
CA VAL A 61 7.48 5.08 3.23
C VAL A 61 6.84 6.27 2.52
N ARG A 62 5.85 6.03 1.65
CA ARG A 62 5.07 7.07 0.98
C ARG A 62 3.63 6.60 0.81
N HIS A 63 2.71 7.54 0.95
CA HIS A 63 1.27 7.34 0.80
C HIS A 63 0.71 8.41 -0.15
N THR A 64 -0.14 7.98 -1.07
CA THR A 64 -0.87 8.81 -2.02
C THR A 64 -2.36 8.53 -1.82
N PRO A 65 -3.13 9.48 -1.25
CA PRO A 65 -4.57 9.32 -1.09
C PRO A 65 -5.24 9.18 -2.45
N LYS A 66 -6.27 8.33 -2.53
CA LYS A 66 -7.11 8.29 -3.71
C LYS A 66 -7.84 9.63 -3.85
N ILE A 67 -7.45 10.41 -4.85
CA ILE A 67 -8.20 11.62 -5.20
C ILE A 67 -9.48 11.12 -5.87
N SER A 68 -10.62 11.27 -5.19
CA SER A 68 -11.90 11.21 -5.88
C SER A 68 -11.91 12.36 -6.87
N GLU A 69 -11.88 12.05 -8.17
CA GLU A 69 -12.23 13.05 -9.19
C GLU A 69 -13.63 13.56 -8.84
N ILE A 70 -13.70 14.85 -8.51
CA ILE A 70 -14.96 15.55 -8.31
C ILE A 70 -15.50 15.77 -9.73
N ASP A 71 -16.44 14.92 -10.17
CA ASP A 71 -17.32 15.18 -11.31
C ASP A 71 -18.26 16.37 -11.02
#